data_AF-X0ZTI3-F1
#
_entry.id   AF-X0ZTI3-F1
#
_cell.length_a   1.000
_cell.length_b   1.000
_cell.length_c   1.000
_cell.angle_alpha   90.00
_cell.angle_beta   90.00
_cell.angle_gamma   90.00
#
_symmetry.space_group_name_H-M   'P 1'
#
loop_
_entity.id
_entity.type
_entity.pdbx_description
1 polymer ?
#
loop_
_entity_poly.entity_id
_entity_poly.type
_entity_poly.pdbx_seq_one_letter_code
_entity_poly.pdbx_strand_id
1 'polypeptide(L)'
;MSKKMFVIWLIFTILFFSLGCFHLKASKNKISLFQISERPLSEYTSVKISGADVDKPLKDFARDFNSYLDRYNESSGRQNIIAAIGYFLASAAALFSMFLVLRQK
;
A
#
# COMPACT_ATOMS: atom_id res chain seq x y z
N MET A 1 9.12 11.79 -38.79
CA MET A 1 8.07 11.39 -37.82
C MET A 1 8.57 10.46 -36.71
N SER A 2 9.39 9.45 -37.00
CA SER A 2 9.75 8.42 -35.99
C SER A 2 10.60 8.90 -34.80
N LYS A 3 11.44 9.94 -34.91
CA LYS A 3 12.24 10.45 -33.76
C LYS A 3 11.34 11.01 -32.65
N LYS A 4 10.27 11.73 -33.01
CA LYS A 4 9.30 12.27 -32.05
C LYS A 4 8.53 11.15 -31.35
N MET A 5 8.08 10.16 -32.13
CA MET A 5 7.41 8.96 -31.60
C MET A 5 8.31 8.16 -30.67
N PHE A 6 9.59 7.99 -31.01
CA PHE A 6 10.58 7.34 -30.15
C PHE A 6 10.69 8.04 -28.79
N VAL A 7 10.83 9.37 -28.79
CA VAL A 7 10.92 10.16 -27.54
C VAL A 7 9.64 10.01 -26.71
N ILE A 8 8.47 10.03 -27.33
CA ILE A 8 7.18 9.83 -26.64
C ILE A 8 7.14 8.45 -25.96
N TRP A 9 7.50 7.39 -26.67
CA TRP A 9 7.49 6.04 -26.10
C TRP A 9 8.54 5.87 -24.99
N LEU A 10 9.69 6.53 -25.11
CA LEU A 10 10.70 6.56 -24.05
C LEU A 10 10.16 7.24 -22.79
N ILE A 11 9.48 8.39 -22.93
CA ILE A 11 8.86 9.09 -21.80
C ILE A 11 7.83 8.20 -21.12
N PHE A 12 6.94 7.55 -21.88
CA PHE A 12 5.95 6.63 -21.30
C PHE A 12 6.59 5.44 -20.60
N THR A 13 7.65 4.87 -21.17
CA THR A 13 8.40 3.77 -20.54
C THR A 13 8.93 4.22 -19.17
N ILE A 14 9.62 5.36 -19.10
CA ILE A 14 10.18 5.87 -17.85
C ILE A 14 9.07 6.18 -16.84
N LEU A 15 7.98 6.81 -17.28
CA LEU A 15 6.84 7.16 -16.43
C LEU A 15 6.20 5.92 -15.81
N PHE A 16 5.82 4.93 -16.64
CA PHE A 16 5.17 3.71 -16.15
C PHE A 16 6.12 2.87 -15.31
N PHE A 17 7.40 2.76 -15.68
CA PHE A 17 8.37 2.06 -14.85
C PHE A 17 8.51 2.71 -13.47
N SER A 18 8.58 4.04 -13.42
CA SER A 18 8.68 4.80 -12.17
C SER A 18 7.44 4.61 -11.29
N LEU A 19 6.24 4.63 -11.88
CA LEU A 19 4.99 4.34 -11.18
C LEU A 19 4.96 2.90 -10.64
N GLY A 20 5.45 1.94 -11.43
CA GLY A 20 5.60 0.55 -10.99
C GLY A 20 6.49 0.42 -9.76
N CYS A 21 7.67 1.06 -9.78
CA CYS A 21 8.57 1.12 -8.62
C CYS A 21 7.94 1.82 -7.41
N PHE A 22 7.22 2.93 -7.63
CA PHE A 22 6.53 3.66 -6.58
C PHE A 22 5.49 2.78 -5.88
N HIS A 23 4.61 2.12 -6.64
CA HIS A 23 3.60 1.23 -6.09
C HIS A 23 4.20 -0.01 -5.43
N LEU A 24 5.29 -0.55 -5.96
CA LEU A 24 6.01 -1.66 -5.33
C LEU A 24 6.64 -1.25 -3.98
N LYS A 25 7.09 0.00 -3.85
CA LYS A 25 7.56 0.53 -2.56
C LYS A 25 6.38 0.76 -1.62
N ALA A 26 5.30 1.35 -2.13
CA ALA A 26 4.09 1.64 -1.34
C ALA A 26 3.43 0.38 -0.78
N SER A 27 3.50 -0.77 -1.48
CA SER A 27 2.93 -2.04 -1.00
C SER A 27 3.56 -2.56 0.28
N LYS A 28 4.77 -2.10 0.61
CA LYS A 28 5.48 -2.47 1.84
C LYS A 28 5.13 -1.58 3.02
N ASN A 29 4.50 -0.43 2.78
CA ASN A 29 4.10 0.49 3.84
C ASN A 29 2.88 -0.07 4.56
N LYS A 30 2.93 -0.09 5.89
CA LYS A 30 1.82 -0.52 6.76
C LYS A 30 1.57 0.55 7.80
N ILE A 31 0.30 0.78 8.10
CA ILE A 31 -0.11 1.57 9.25
C ILE A 31 0.13 0.72 10.51
N SER A 32 0.80 1.28 11.51
CA SER A 32 1.05 0.62 12.78
C SER A 32 -0.27 0.37 13.54
N LEU A 33 -0.35 -0.75 14.23
CA LEU A 33 -1.49 -1.08 15.08
C LEU A 33 -1.60 -0.10 16.26
N PHE A 34 -2.82 0.21 16.64
CA PHE A 34 -3.15 0.99 17.81
C PHE A 34 -2.74 0.24 19.08
N GLN A 35 -2.01 0.92 19.95
CA GLN A 35 -1.54 0.40 21.23
C GLN A 35 -2.34 1.08 22.34
N ILE A 36 -2.89 0.29 23.26
CA ILE A 36 -3.47 0.82 24.50
C ILE A 36 -2.31 1.07 25.45
N SER A 37 -2.19 2.29 25.98
CA SER A 37 -1.24 2.55 27.06
C SER A 37 -1.69 1.81 28.32
N GLU A 38 -0.81 1.00 28.89
CA GLU A 38 -1.06 0.38 30.19
C GLU A 38 -1.16 1.45 31.29
N ARG A 39 -2.06 1.23 32.23
CA ARG A 39 -2.18 2.08 33.42
C ARG A 39 -1.26 1.50 34.50
N PRO A 40 -0.61 2.33 35.34
CA PRO A 40 0.35 1.86 36.34
C PRO A 40 -0.19 0.88 37.40
N LEU A 41 -1.50 0.58 37.42
CA LEU A 41 -2.17 -0.36 38.33
C LEU A 41 -2.89 -1.52 37.62
N SER A 42 -2.86 -1.61 36.28
CA SER A 42 -3.66 -2.60 35.54
C SER A 42 -3.15 -4.04 35.65
N GLU A 43 -1.88 -4.27 36.04
CA GLU A 43 -1.35 -5.62 36.28
C GLU A 43 -1.86 -6.26 37.58
N TYR A 44 -2.29 -5.45 38.56
CA TYR A 44 -2.57 -5.94 39.91
C TYR A 44 -4.05 -5.90 40.29
N THR A 45 -4.90 -5.14 39.58
CA THR A 45 -6.33 -5.08 39.93
C THR A 45 -7.21 -4.68 38.73
N SER A 46 -8.23 -5.48 38.42
CA SER A 46 -9.28 -5.05 37.49
C SER A 46 -10.13 -3.98 38.17
N VAL A 47 -10.06 -2.72 37.70
CA VAL A 47 -10.89 -1.64 38.24
C VAL A 47 -12.31 -1.82 37.72
N LYS A 48 -13.21 -2.26 38.60
CA LYS A 48 -14.64 -2.33 38.31
C LYS A 48 -15.34 -1.12 38.92
N ILE A 49 -16.00 -0.31 38.10
CA ILE A 49 -16.89 0.77 38.58
C ILE A 49 -18.33 0.28 38.38
N SER A 50 -19.10 0.22 39.46
CA SER A 50 -20.49 -0.27 39.44
C SER A 50 -20.65 -1.69 38.84
N GLY A 51 -19.64 -2.55 39.01
CA GLY A 51 -19.63 -3.93 38.47
C GLY A 51 -19.19 -4.05 37.00
N ALA A 52 -19.00 -2.94 36.30
CA ALA A 52 -18.51 -2.92 34.91
C ALA A 52 -16.98 -2.79 34.86
N ASP A 53 -16.35 -3.60 34.00
CA ASP A 53 -14.92 -3.49 33.68
C ASP A 53 -14.68 -2.23 32.85
N VAL A 54 -13.92 -1.29 33.40
CA VAL A 54 -13.65 0.02 32.80
C VAL A 54 -12.74 -0.09 31.57
N ASP A 55 -11.91 -1.14 31.49
CA ASP A 55 -10.95 -1.31 30.41
C ASP A 55 -11.54 -2.09 29.24
N LYS A 56 -12.64 -2.82 29.47
CA LYS A 56 -13.31 -3.64 28.44
C LYS A 56 -13.72 -2.83 27.20
N PRO A 57 -14.39 -1.66 27.30
CA PRO A 57 -14.75 -0.88 26.11
C PRO A 57 -13.55 -0.43 25.30
N LEU A 58 -12.45 -0.05 25.97
CA LEU A 58 -11.23 0.38 25.30
C LEU A 58 -10.50 -0.78 24.62
N LYS A 59 -10.46 -1.96 25.27
CA LYS A 59 -9.93 -3.20 24.68
C LYS A 59 -10.75 -3.67 23.49
N ASP A 60 -12.07 -3.62 23.60
CA ASP A 60 -12.99 -3.98 22.51
C ASP A 60 -12.79 -3.03 21.32
N PHE A 61 -12.71 -1.72 21.56
CA PHE A 61 -12.39 -0.73 20.53
C PHE A 61 -11.03 -1.01 19.86
N ALA A 62 -9.97 -1.19 20.66
CA ALA A 62 -8.63 -1.41 20.11
C ALA A 62 -8.56 -2.69 19.26
N ARG A 63 -9.25 -3.77 19.69
CA ARG A 63 -9.36 -5.00 18.91
C ARG A 63 -10.04 -4.76 17.57
N ASP A 64 -11.20 -4.12 17.58
CA ASP A 64 -12.00 -3.92 16.37
C ASP A 64 -11.29 -2.96 15.39
N PHE A 65 -10.66 -1.91 15.93
CA PHE A 65 -9.87 -0.95 15.16
C PHE A 65 -8.60 -1.60 14.57
N ASN A 66 -7.87 -2.40 15.34
CA ASN A 66 -6.70 -3.11 14.83
C ASN A 66 -7.10 -4.14 13.76
N SER A 67 -8.22 -4.84 13.91
CA SER A 67 -8.76 -5.73 12.87
C SER A 67 -9.12 -4.98 11.58
N TYR A 68 -9.63 -3.75 11.69
CA TYR A 68 -9.79 -2.87 10.54
C TYR A 68 -8.45 -2.49 9.89
N LEU A 69 -7.46 -2.07 10.69
CA LEU A 69 -6.13 -1.70 10.21
C LEU A 69 -5.43 -2.86 9.50
N ASP A 70 -5.53 -4.08 10.01
CA ASP A 70 -4.95 -5.28 9.40
C ASP A 70 -5.55 -5.54 8.02
N ARG A 71 -6.88 -5.54 7.92
CA ARG A 71 -7.59 -5.72 6.63
C ARG A 71 -7.25 -4.60 5.65
N TYR A 72 -7.13 -3.36 6.14
CA TYR A 72 -6.73 -2.23 5.33
C TYR A 72 -5.30 -2.37 4.82
N ASN A 73 -4.35 -2.74 5.69
CA ASN A 73 -2.94 -2.95 5.34
C ASN A 73 -2.78 -4.07 4.30
N GLU A 74 -3.49 -5.18 4.47
CA GLU A 74 -3.48 -6.29 3.51
C GLU A 74 -4.07 -5.86 2.16
N SER A 75 -5.25 -5.24 2.17
CA SER A 75 -5.93 -4.79 0.96
C SER A 75 -5.11 -3.74 0.21
N SER A 76 -4.58 -2.73 0.92
CA SER A 76 -3.73 -1.68 0.36
C SER A 76 -2.44 -2.26 -0.21
N GLY A 77 -1.80 -3.19 0.51
CA GLY A 77 -0.61 -3.90 0.02
C GLY A 77 -0.89 -4.63 -1.29
N ARG A 78 -1.99 -5.39 -1.35
CA ARG A 78 -2.39 -6.13 -2.56
C ARG A 78 -2.72 -5.20 -3.72
N GLN A 79 -3.47 -4.12 -3.50
CA GLN A 79 -3.80 -3.14 -4.53
C GLN A 79 -2.53 -2.50 -5.12
N ASN A 80 -1.57 -2.14 -4.27
CA ASN A 80 -0.29 -1.59 -4.72
C ASN A 80 0.55 -2.61 -5.50
N ILE A 81 0.54 -3.89 -5.13
CA ILE A 81 1.21 -4.94 -5.92
C ILE A 81 0.56 -5.08 -7.30
N ILE A 82 -0.77 -5.13 -7.37
CA ILE A 82 -1.50 -5.24 -8.64
C ILE A 82 -1.22 -4.03 -9.53
N ALA A 83 -1.27 -2.82 -8.96
CA ALA A 83 -0.94 -1.59 -9.68
C ALA A 83 0.51 -1.62 -10.19
N ALA A 84 1.47 -2.04 -9.37
CA ALA A 84 2.87 -2.15 -9.77
C ALA A 84 3.06 -3.09 -10.97
N ILE A 85 2.42 -4.27 -10.95
CA ILE A 85 2.43 -5.22 -12.07
C ILE A 85 1.83 -4.58 -13.32
N GLY A 86 0.67 -3.93 -13.21
CA GLY A 86 0.03 -3.24 -14.33
C GLY A 86 0.92 -2.18 -14.96
N TYR A 87 1.60 -1.37 -14.15
CA TYR A 87 2.54 -0.36 -14.63
C TYR A 87 3.81 -0.96 -15.26
N PHE A 88 4.34 -2.06 -14.72
CA PHE A 88 5.47 -2.74 -15.37
C PHE A 88 5.09 -3.35 -16.72
N LEU A 89 3.88 -3.92 -16.85
CA LEU A 89 3.36 -4.39 -18.14
C LEU A 89 3.18 -3.24 -19.13
N ALA A 90 2.63 -2.10 -18.68
CA ALA A 90 2.49 -0.91 -19.51
C ALA A 90 3.86 -0.35 -19.97
N SER A 91 4.86 -0.35 -19.08
CA SER A 91 6.23 0.01 -19.41
C SER A 91 6.83 -0.93 -20.46
N ALA A 92 6.62 -2.25 -20.34
CA ALA A 92 7.09 -3.23 -21.32
C ALA A 92 6.40 -3.03 -22.69
N ALA A 93 5.10 -2.75 -22.71
CA ALA A 93 4.36 -2.46 -23.93
C ALA A 93 4.82 -1.15 -24.61
N ALA A 94 5.10 -0.10 -23.84
CA ALA A 94 5.66 1.15 -24.35
C ALA A 94 7.05 0.95 -24.96
N LEU A 95 7.90 0.17 -24.28
CA LEU A 95 9.25 -0.18 -24.75
C LEU A 95 9.18 -1.03 -26.03
N PHE A 96 8.26 -1.99 -26.11
CA PHE A 96 8.01 -2.77 -27.33
C PHE A 96 7.55 -1.87 -28.50
N SER A 97 6.63 -0.94 -28.23
CA SER A 97 6.15 0.03 -29.23
C SER A 97 7.28 0.93 -29.73
N MET A 98 8.20 1.32 -28.84
CA MET A 98 9.42 2.05 -29.20
C MET A 98 10.29 1.28 -30.20
N PHE A 99 10.50 -0.02 -29.98
CA PHE A 99 11.27 -0.88 -30.89
C PHE A 99 10.59 -1.07 -32.25
N LEU A 100 9.26 -1.20 -32.29
CA LEU A 100 8.52 -1.27 -33.56
C LEU A 100 8.71 0.00 -34.39
N VAL A 101 8.67 1.18 -33.77
CA VAL A 101 8.90 2.47 -34.45
C VAL A 101 10.32 2.58 -35.01
N LEU A 102 11.31 1.96 -34.37
CA LEU A 102 12.68 1.90 -34.88
C LEU A 102 12.83 0.97 -36.08
N ARG A 103 12.10 -0.16 -36.10
CA ARG A 103 12.18 -1.17 -37.16
C ARG A 103 11.40 -0.79 -38.43
N GLN A 104 10.38 0.06 -38.30
CA GLN A 104 9.61 0.60 -39.43
C GLN A 104 10.33 1.75 -40.18
N LYS A 105 11.58 2.00 -39.84
CA LYS A 105 12.38 3.12 -40.32
C LYS A 105 13.60 2.62 -41.08
#